data_AF-A0A135LRU6-F1
#
_entry.id   AF-A0A135LRU6-F1
#
_cell.length_a   1.000
_cell.length_b   1.000
_cell.length_c   1.000
_cell.angle_alpha   90.00
_cell.angle_beta   90.00
_cell.angle_gamma   90.00
#
_symmetry.space_group_name_H-M   'P 1'
#
loop_
_entity.id
_entity.type
_entity.pdbx_description
1 polymer ?
#
loop_
_entity_poly.entity_id
_entity_poly.type
_entity_poly.pdbx_seq_one_letter_code
_entity_poly.pdbx_strand_id
1 'polypeptide(L)'
;MIGHCDMDSTNNARAVVIPWYLVLPLLYVSKLKPTTEIALSIPSNFRLMRNGLFLSGVVSSTSVAQSGTPMAYTDPDTGITFDTWTVPEALSKGGFTFGMALPSDALTTDATEFIGYLLCSSQNATFTGWCGVSLGGTMTNSLLLLAYPYDEDILTSFRYTSSYHMPDLYTGDAKLTQISTSINATHYSLIFRCSNCLQWTQGSASGNASTSNGLVNLGWAQSFPAPGNPGSPSNISLHYHDNGHNIWAATLKNAPNPSYTDWIKATATGSSTKAGPTAAPTTSVPAGTTTPK
;
A
#
# COMPACT_ATOMS: atom_id res chain seq x y z
N MET A 1 8.06 -42.94 -45.83
CA MET A 1 7.04 -43.07 -44.78
C MET A 1 6.60 -41.66 -44.42
N ILE A 2 5.48 -41.24 -44.99
CA ILE A 2 4.89 -39.92 -44.86
C ILE A 2 3.80 -40.08 -43.81
N GLY A 3 3.99 -39.45 -42.64
CA GLY A 3 3.00 -39.43 -41.56
C GLY A 3 1.94 -38.40 -41.85
N HIS A 4 0.85 -38.86 -42.45
CA HIS A 4 -0.43 -38.16 -42.59
C HIS A 4 -1.15 -38.26 -41.25
N CYS A 5 -1.48 -37.11 -40.62
CA CYS A 5 -2.47 -37.06 -39.56
C CYS A 5 -3.59 -36.14 -40.01
N ASP A 6 -4.77 -36.74 -40.12
CA ASP A 6 -6.03 -36.20 -40.60
C ASP A 6 -6.47 -34.94 -39.83
N MET A 7 -6.94 -33.97 -40.60
CA MET A 7 -7.93 -33.00 -40.16
C MET A 7 -9.30 -33.68 -40.19
N ASP A 8 -9.95 -33.79 -39.03
CA ASP A 8 -11.41 -33.97 -39.00
C ASP A 8 -12.07 -32.64 -38.66
N SER A 9 -12.83 -32.15 -39.63
CA SER A 9 -13.69 -30.98 -39.58
C SER A 9 -15.10 -31.53 -39.47
N THR A 10 -15.81 -31.24 -38.37
CA THR A 10 -17.26 -30.97 -38.35
C THR A 10 -17.75 -30.76 -36.92
N ASN A 11 -18.06 -29.52 -36.53
CA ASN A 11 -19.34 -29.25 -35.85
C ASN A 11 -19.70 -27.75 -35.85
N ASN A 12 -20.41 -27.40 -36.92
CA ASN A 12 -21.66 -26.67 -36.95
C ASN A 12 -21.88 -25.54 -35.93
N ALA A 13 -21.63 -24.31 -36.40
CA ALA A 13 -22.22 -23.11 -35.86
C ALA A 13 -23.74 -23.09 -36.10
N ARG A 14 -24.53 -22.87 -35.05
CA ARG A 14 -25.90 -22.35 -35.17
C ARG A 14 -26.12 -21.25 -34.14
N ALA A 15 -26.14 -20.03 -34.65
CA ALA A 15 -26.67 -18.86 -33.98
C ALA A 15 -28.19 -19.03 -33.82
N VAL A 16 -28.70 -18.83 -32.61
CA VAL A 16 -30.12 -18.60 -32.34
C VAL A 16 -30.21 -17.32 -31.52
N VAL A 17 -30.89 -16.35 -32.10
CA VAL A 17 -31.28 -15.05 -31.54
C VAL A 17 -32.60 -15.22 -30.77
N ILE A 18 -32.97 -14.20 -29.96
CA ILE A 18 -34.31 -13.83 -29.42
C ILE A 18 -34.47 -14.15 -27.90
N PRO A 19 -35.12 -13.31 -27.06
CA PRO A 19 -34.86 -11.90 -26.72
C PRO A 19 -34.89 -11.66 -25.19
N TRP A 20 -34.66 -10.40 -24.79
CA TRP A 20 -34.73 -9.88 -23.42
C TRP A 20 -36.18 -9.73 -22.91
N TYR A 21 -36.46 -10.05 -21.63
CA TYR A 21 -37.38 -9.30 -20.75
C TYR A 21 -37.11 -9.60 -19.26
N LEU A 22 -37.26 -8.54 -18.46
CA LEU A 22 -37.07 -8.40 -17.01
C LEU A 22 -37.79 -9.45 -16.14
N VAL A 23 -37.16 -9.85 -15.02
CA VAL A 23 -37.78 -9.88 -13.67
C VAL A 23 -36.68 -9.76 -12.59
N LEU A 24 -36.70 -8.69 -11.77
CA LEU A 24 -35.98 -8.59 -10.49
C LEU A 24 -36.80 -9.23 -9.36
N PRO A 25 -36.20 -9.87 -8.34
CA PRO A 25 -36.87 -10.14 -7.09
C PRO A 25 -36.61 -9.04 -6.04
N LEU A 26 -37.68 -8.82 -5.25
CA LEU A 26 -37.85 -7.97 -4.08
C LEU A 26 -36.68 -8.03 -3.07
N LEU A 27 -36.32 -6.86 -2.54
CA LEU A 27 -35.71 -6.74 -1.21
C LEU A 27 -36.65 -5.98 -0.27
N TYR A 28 -36.78 -6.56 0.91
CA TYR A 28 -37.66 -6.26 2.02
C TYR A 28 -37.12 -5.08 2.83
N VAL A 29 -37.93 -4.04 3.07
CA VAL A 29 -37.60 -2.98 4.04
C VAL A 29 -38.66 -2.96 5.14
N SER A 30 -38.22 -3.26 6.35
CA SER A 30 -38.98 -3.21 7.59
C SER A 30 -39.42 -1.78 7.93
N LYS A 31 -40.73 -1.60 8.20
CA LYS A 31 -41.32 -0.35 8.69
C LYS A 31 -40.85 -0.03 10.10
N LEU A 32 -40.19 1.13 10.28
CA LEU A 32 -40.09 1.81 11.58
C LEU A 32 -41.26 2.81 11.72
N LYS A 33 -41.97 2.74 12.84
CA LYS A 33 -43.08 3.63 13.23
C LYS A 33 -42.56 5.05 13.52
N PRO A 34 -43.30 6.12 13.16
CA PRO A 34 -43.12 7.42 13.78
C PRO A 34 -44.02 7.55 15.01
N THR A 35 -43.42 7.99 16.12
CA THR A 35 -44.07 8.37 17.38
C THR A 35 -44.40 9.86 17.40
N THR A 36 -45.65 10.16 17.78
CA THR A 36 -46.17 11.38 18.43
C THR A 36 -45.94 12.73 17.77
N GLU A 37 -46.97 13.23 17.06
CA GLU A 37 -47.20 14.66 16.85
C GLU A 37 -48.00 15.24 18.03
N ILE A 38 -47.56 16.40 18.53
CA ILE A 38 -48.30 17.26 19.46
C ILE A 38 -49.15 18.20 18.60
N ALA A 39 -50.47 18.08 18.70
CA ALA A 39 -51.42 18.94 18.01
C ALA A 39 -51.50 20.32 18.69
N LEU A 40 -51.14 21.39 17.96
CA LEU A 40 -51.53 22.76 18.32
C LEU A 40 -52.63 23.23 17.36
N SER A 41 -53.82 23.47 17.92
CA SER A 41 -54.98 24.04 17.22
C SER A 41 -54.78 25.54 16.97
N ILE A 42 -54.84 25.98 15.71
CA ILE A 42 -54.94 27.40 15.34
C ILE A 42 -56.16 27.56 14.42
N PRO A 43 -57.09 28.51 14.70
CA PRO A 43 -58.29 28.67 13.91
C PRO A 43 -58.02 29.28 12.54
N SER A 44 -58.74 28.75 11.56
CA SER A 44 -58.80 29.14 10.16
C SER A 44 -59.26 30.59 9.98
N ASN A 45 -58.44 31.39 9.30
CA ASN A 45 -58.80 32.34 8.24
C ASN A 45 -57.59 33.20 7.88
N PHE A 46 -56.82 32.87 6.83
CA PHE A 46 -56.19 33.88 5.97
C PHE A 46 -55.75 33.26 4.63
N ARG A 47 -56.09 33.94 3.54
CA ARG A 47 -55.88 33.53 2.14
C ARG A 47 -54.42 33.72 1.70
N LEU A 48 -54.00 32.78 0.84
CA LEU A 48 -52.92 32.80 -0.15
C LEU A 48 -51.70 33.72 0.09
N MET A 49 -50.55 33.10 0.36
CA MET A 49 -49.29 33.38 -0.34
C MET A 49 -48.53 32.07 -0.57
N ARG A 50 -48.24 31.78 -1.83
CA ARG A 50 -47.53 30.59 -2.32
C ARG A 50 -46.02 30.83 -2.14
N ASN A 51 -45.47 30.40 -1.00
CA ASN A 51 -44.01 30.31 -0.83
C ASN A 51 -43.58 28.86 -1.11
N GLY A 52 -42.87 28.67 -2.22
CA GLY A 52 -42.21 27.42 -2.55
C GLY A 52 -41.07 27.16 -1.58
N LEU A 53 -41.28 26.25 -0.63
CA LEU A 53 -40.26 25.74 0.26
C LEU A 53 -39.43 24.71 -0.51
N PHE A 54 -38.30 25.12 -1.07
CA PHE A 54 -37.29 24.18 -1.57
C PHE A 54 -36.62 23.51 -0.37
N LEU A 55 -36.95 22.24 -0.11
CA LEU A 55 -36.14 21.40 0.78
C LEU A 55 -34.81 21.10 0.06
N SER A 56 -33.78 21.89 0.34
CA SER A 56 -32.41 21.52 0.03
C SER A 56 -32.03 20.32 0.87
N GLY A 57 -32.07 19.12 0.28
CA GLY A 57 -31.53 17.91 0.88
C GLY A 57 -30.03 18.08 1.09
N VAL A 58 -29.59 18.16 2.35
CA VAL A 58 -28.18 18.12 2.70
C VAL A 58 -27.72 16.69 2.44
N VAL A 59 -27.02 16.47 1.32
CA VAL A 59 -26.29 15.22 1.09
C VAL A 59 -25.06 15.29 1.96
N SER A 60 -25.12 14.71 3.16
CA SER A 60 -23.95 14.51 4.00
C SER A 60 -23.05 13.48 3.34
N SER A 61 -22.09 13.94 2.56
CA SER A 61 -21.00 13.10 2.05
C SER A 61 -20.22 12.56 3.25
N THR A 62 -20.35 11.27 3.54
CA THR A 62 -19.52 10.61 4.55
C THR A 62 -18.09 10.54 4.03
N SER A 63 -17.20 11.40 4.54
CA SER A 63 -15.77 11.30 4.27
C SER A 63 -15.22 10.02 4.88
N VAL A 64 -14.71 9.12 4.05
CA VAL A 64 -14.06 7.88 4.51
C VAL A 64 -12.62 8.25 4.88
N ALA A 65 -12.36 8.52 6.17
CA ALA A 65 -11.01 8.70 6.68
C ALA A 65 -10.34 7.34 6.90
N GLN A 66 -9.04 7.22 6.62
CA GLN A 66 -8.27 6.02 6.92
C GLN A 66 -8.21 5.81 8.44
N SER A 67 -8.58 4.62 8.91
CA SER A 67 -8.53 4.29 10.33
C SER A 67 -7.07 4.20 10.81
N GLY A 68 -6.76 4.90 11.90
CA GLY A 68 -5.48 4.77 12.61
C GLY A 68 -5.42 3.58 13.58
N THR A 69 -6.56 2.93 13.86
CA THR A 69 -6.62 1.79 14.78
C THR A 69 -6.16 0.52 14.06
N PRO A 70 -5.16 -0.21 14.58
CA PRO A 70 -4.63 -1.39 13.93
C PRO A 70 -5.55 -2.60 14.11
N MET A 71 -5.47 -3.53 13.19
CA MET A 71 -5.92 -4.91 13.37
C MET A 71 -4.73 -5.84 13.53
N ALA A 72 -4.81 -6.76 14.48
CA ALA A 72 -3.79 -7.81 14.61
C ALA A 72 -3.90 -8.78 13.43
N TYR A 73 -2.76 -9.07 12.79
CA TYR A 73 -2.64 -10.09 11.75
C TYR A 73 -1.44 -10.97 12.07
N THR A 74 -1.65 -12.28 12.13
CA THR A 74 -0.56 -13.26 12.22
C THR A 74 -0.42 -13.94 10.88
N ASP A 75 0.75 -13.79 10.28
CA ASP A 75 1.06 -14.45 9.03
C ASP A 75 1.17 -15.97 9.25
N PRO A 76 0.41 -16.80 8.52
CA PRO A 76 0.33 -18.24 8.81
C PRO A 76 1.63 -18.98 8.47
N ASP A 77 2.41 -18.49 7.52
CA ASP A 77 3.63 -19.17 7.05
C ASP A 77 4.84 -18.84 7.94
N THR A 78 4.97 -17.57 8.35
CA THR A 78 6.09 -17.11 9.17
C THR A 78 5.79 -17.08 10.67
N GLY A 79 4.51 -17.08 11.07
CA GLY A 79 4.08 -16.93 12.46
C GLY A 79 4.28 -15.52 13.04
N ILE A 80 4.71 -14.55 12.22
CA ILE A 80 4.94 -13.17 12.67
C ILE A 80 3.61 -12.46 12.85
N THR A 81 3.44 -11.79 13.99
CA THR A 81 2.23 -11.02 14.30
C THR A 81 2.50 -9.53 14.13
N PHE A 82 1.62 -8.85 13.40
CA PHE A 82 1.69 -7.45 13.04
C PHE A 82 0.47 -6.71 13.60
N ASP A 83 0.67 -5.43 13.92
CA ASP A 83 -0.41 -4.45 13.75
C ASP A 83 -0.51 -4.10 12.27
N THR A 84 -1.72 -4.12 11.71
CA THR A 84 -1.97 -3.82 10.30
C THR A 84 -2.99 -2.70 10.14
N TRP A 85 -2.80 -1.90 9.09
CA TRP A 85 -3.73 -0.86 8.64
C TRP A 85 -4.07 -1.11 7.17
N THR A 86 -5.33 -1.41 6.90
CA THR A 86 -5.83 -1.70 5.56
C THR A 86 -6.54 -0.48 4.97
N VAL A 87 -6.14 -0.11 3.77
CA VAL A 87 -6.81 0.83 2.89
C VAL A 87 -7.80 0.06 2.04
N PRO A 88 -9.10 0.40 2.08
CA PRO A 88 -10.13 -0.29 1.32
C PRO A 88 -10.10 0.07 -0.17
N GLU A 89 -10.71 -0.79 -0.99
CA GLU A 89 -10.92 -0.62 -2.43
C GLU A 89 -11.43 0.78 -2.83
N ALA A 90 -12.31 1.35 -1.99
CA ALA A 90 -12.92 2.65 -2.24
C ALA A 90 -11.92 3.83 -2.25
N LEU A 91 -10.74 3.66 -1.64
CA LEU A 91 -9.67 4.66 -1.61
C LEU A 91 -8.50 4.31 -2.54
N SER A 92 -8.34 3.03 -2.85
CA SER A 92 -7.27 2.51 -3.70
C SER A 92 -7.72 1.21 -4.33
N LYS A 93 -7.69 1.11 -5.65
CA LYS A 93 -8.14 -0.07 -6.38
C LYS A 93 -7.22 -1.26 -6.06
N GLY A 94 -7.81 -2.41 -5.76
CA GLY A 94 -7.15 -3.59 -5.17
C GLY A 94 -6.83 -3.46 -3.68
N GLY A 95 -7.10 -2.31 -3.04
CA GLY A 95 -6.72 -2.06 -1.66
C GLY A 95 -5.20 -2.03 -1.43
N PHE A 96 -4.83 -1.77 -0.18
CA PHE A 96 -3.45 -1.77 0.30
C PHE A 96 -3.42 -2.14 1.78
N THR A 97 -2.44 -2.90 2.24
CA THR A 97 -2.22 -3.12 3.67
C THR A 97 -0.76 -2.92 4.00
N PHE A 98 -0.51 -2.13 5.04
CA PHE A 98 0.79 -2.05 5.70
C PHE A 98 0.68 -2.62 7.10
N GLY A 99 1.71 -3.35 7.54
CA GLY A 99 1.81 -3.88 8.89
C GLY A 99 3.18 -3.67 9.50
N MET A 100 3.22 -3.59 10.83
CA MET A 100 4.43 -3.46 11.62
C MET A 100 4.43 -4.43 12.79
N ALA A 101 5.58 -5.09 12.96
CA ALA A 101 5.98 -5.78 14.17
C ALA A 101 7.26 -5.11 14.69
N LEU A 102 7.35 -4.89 16.00
CA LEU A 102 8.35 -4.07 16.65
C LEU A 102 9.03 -4.84 17.80
N PRO A 103 10.25 -4.43 18.20
CA PRO A 103 10.84 -4.85 19.46
C PRO A 103 9.88 -4.67 20.64
N SER A 104 9.97 -5.54 21.64
CA SER A 104 9.02 -5.56 22.77
C SER A 104 9.00 -4.28 23.60
N ASP A 105 10.11 -3.54 23.62
CA ASP A 105 10.30 -2.28 24.34
C ASP A 105 10.00 -1.03 23.49
N ALA A 106 9.50 -1.20 22.26
CA ALA A 106 9.31 -0.11 21.30
C ALA A 106 8.34 1.00 21.76
N LEU A 107 7.47 0.74 22.74
CA LEU A 107 6.57 1.77 23.32
C LEU A 107 7.20 2.55 24.48
N THR A 108 8.37 2.12 24.96
CA THR A 108 9.12 2.80 26.02
C THR A 108 10.47 3.34 25.53
N THR A 109 10.99 2.79 24.44
CA THR A 109 12.23 3.22 23.80
C THR A 109 11.99 3.21 22.30
N ASP A 110 12.34 4.30 21.61
CA ASP A 110 12.13 4.38 20.17
C ASP A 110 12.92 3.27 19.47
N ALA A 111 12.19 2.43 18.72
CA ALA A 111 12.81 1.41 17.90
C ALA A 111 13.54 2.05 16.71
N THR A 112 14.64 1.45 16.29
CA THR A 112 15.36 1.86 15.08
C THR A 112 15.00 1.01 13.86
N GLU A 113 14.38 -0.15 14.12
CA GLU A 113 14.01 -1.15 13.13
C GLU A 113 12.64 -1.76 13.41
N PHE A 114 12.10 -2.42 12.40
CA PHE A 114 10.85 -3.17 12.50
C PHE A 114 10.83 -4.31 11.47
N ILE A 115 9.89 -5.25 11.65
CA ILE A 115 9.51 -6.18 10.59
C ILE A 115 8.21 -5.64 9.98
N GLY A 116 8.26 -5.34 8.69
CA GLY A 116 7.15 -4.80 7.91
C GLY A 116 6.41 -5.89 7.15
N TYR A 117 5.12 -5.66 6.95
CA TYR A 117 4.27 -6.39 6.01
C TYR A 117 3.70 -5.40 5.00
N LEU A 118 3.79 -5.75 3.72
CA LEU A 118 3.13 -5.04 2.63
C LEU A 118 2.24 -6.02 1.89
N LEU A 119 1.00 -5.61 1.62
CA LEU A 119 0.12 -6.22 0.64
C LEU A 119 -0.33 -5.12 -0.31
N CYS A 120 0.09 -5.23 -1.56
CA CYS A 120 -0.11 -4.20 -2.56
C CYS A 120 -0.90 -4.77 -3.75
N SER A 121 -1.68 -3.90 -4.37
CA SER A 121 -2.47 -4.23 -5.55
C SER A 121 -1.61 -4.31 -6.80
N SER A 122 -1.96 -5.20 -7.71
CA SER A 122 -1.45 -5.27 -9.08
C SER A 122 -2.60 -5.52 -10.04
N GLN A 123 -2.60 -4.85 -11.20
CA GLN A 123 -3.74 -4.87 -12.11
C GLN A 123 -3.74 -6.00 -13.15
N ASN A 124 -2.68 -6.80 -13.26
CA ASN A 124 -2.63 -7.87 -14.27
C ASN A 124 -1.64 -8.99 -13.92
N ALA A 125 -1.81 -10.14 -14.58
CA ALA A 125 -0.94 -11.31 -14.61
C ALA A 125 0.49 -11.04 -15.13
N THR A 126 0.82 -9.81 -15.52
CA THR A 126 2.17 -9.36 -15.92
C THR A 126 2.84 -8.49 -14.87
N PHE A 127 2.32 -8.44 -13.64
CA PHE A 127 2.98 -7.81 -12.49
C PHE A 127 3.28 -6.31 -12.69
N THR A 128 2.24 -5.50 -12.84
CA THR A 128 2.37 -4.06 -13.06
C THR A 128 2.04 -3.25 -11.81
N GLY A 129 2.54 -2.01 -11.76
CA GLY A 129 2.28 -1.06 -10.68
C GLY A 129 3.38 -1.04 -9.62
N TRP A 130 3.20 -0.18 -8.64
CA TRP A 130 4.07 -0.08 -7.46
C TRP A 130 3.27 0.42 -6.26
N CYS A 131 3.78 0.14 -5.06
CA CYS A 131 3.29 0.71 -3.81
C CYS A 131 4.45 1.32 -3.04
N GLY A 132 4.15 2.34 -2.24
CA GLY A 132 5.13 3.04 -1.44
C GLY A 132 4.61 3.36 -0.05
N VAL A 133 5.51 3.40 0.92
CA VAL A 133 5.25 3.83 2.30
C VAL A 133 6.19 4.97 2.65
N SER A 134 5.67 6.03 3.25
CA SER A 134 6.45 7.04 3.94
C SER A 134 6.47 6.74 5.44
N LEU A 135 7.66 6.59 6.01
CA LEU A 135 7.83 6.31 7.44
C LEU A 135 7.71 7.56 8.32
N GLY A 136 7.61 8.76 7.73
CA GLY A 136 7.36 10.02 8.44
C GLY A 136 6.01 10.66 8.10
N GLY A 137 5.13 9.94 7.40
CA GLY A 137 3.83 10.45 6.96
C GLY A 137 3.93 11.17 5.62
N THR A 138 4.61 12.32 5.58
CA THR A 138 4.71 13.13 4.35
C THR A 138 5.61 12.48 3.31
N MET A 139 5.34 12.71 2.02
CA MET A 139 6.25 12.29 0.94
C MET A 139 7.63 12.92 1.09
N THR A 140 7.67 14.19 1.49
CA THR A 140 8.91 14.93 1.67
C THR A 140 9.49 14.70 3.06
N ASN A 141 10.82 14.84 3.13
CA ASN A 141 11.61 14.82 4.35
C ASN A 141 11.50 13.54 5.21
N SER A 142 11.07 12.45 4.59
CA SER A 142 10.85 11.16 5.24
C SER A 142 11.57 10.04 4.50
N LEU A 143 11.97 8.97 5.20
CA LEU A 143 12.39 7.75 4.52
C LEU A 143 11.18 7.12 3.81
N LEU A 144 11.33 6.90 2.51
CA LEU A 144 10.33 6.26 1.67
C LEU A 144 10.80 4.86 1.33
N LEU A 145 9.92 3.87 1.45
CA LEU A 145 10.12 2.53 0.92
C LEU A 145 9.18 2.33 -0.27
N LEU A 146 9.76 2.01 -1.43
CA LEU A 146 9.04 1.57 -2.61
C LEU A 146 9.13 0.05 -2.75
N ALA A 147 8.05 -0.61 -3.17
CA ALA A 147 8.02 -2.02 -3.54
C ALA A 147 7.20 -2.26 -4.81
N TYR A 148 7.71 -3.09 -5.71
CA TYR A 148 7.05 -3.45 -6.97
C TYR A 148 7.53 -4.83 -7.45
N PRO A 149 6.68 -5.59 -8.15
CA PRO A 149 7.07 -6.88 -8.70
C PRO A 149 7.82 -6.71 -10.02
N TYR A 150 8.81 -7.57 -10.28
CA TYR A 150 9.59 -7.63 -11.50
C TYR A 150 10.26 -9.01 -11.64
N ASP A 151 10.11 -9.67 -12.80
CA ASP A 151 10.68 -11.00 -13.08
C ASP A 151 10.41 -12.04 -11.97
N GLU A 152 9.15 -12.15 -11.52
CA GLU A 152 8.69 -13.06 -10.44
C GLU A 152 9.25 -12.76 -9.04
N ASP A 153 10.09 -11.74 -8.90
CA ASP A 153 10.59 -11.22 -7.62
C ASP A 153 9.85 -9.93 -7.23
N ILE A 154 9.96 -9.55 -5.95
CA ILE A 154 9.57 -8.21 -5.47
C ILE A 154 10.83 -7.41 -5.26
N LEU A 155 10.98 -6.32 -6.00
CA LEU A 155 12.08 -5.39 -5.86
C LEU A 155 11.68 -4.21 -4.98
N THR A 156 12.65 -3.70 -4.23
CA THR A 156 12.45 -2.59 -3.29
C THR A 156 13.50 -1.50 -3.48
N SER A 157 13.12 -0.26 -3.22
CA SER A 157 14.06 0.87 -3.21
C SER A 157 13.75 1.80 -2.05
N PHE A 158 14.76 2.11 -1.24
CA PHE A 158 14.68 3.24 -0.33
C PHE A 158 14.88 4.54 -1.10
N ARG A 159 14.04 5.53 -0.80
CA ARG A 159 13.99 6.80 -1.49
C ARG A 159 13.82 7.95 -0.50
N TYR A 160 14.18 9.15 -0.93
CA TYR A 160 13.99 10.37 -0.15
C TYR A 160 13.81 11.55 -1.09
N THR A 161 13.03 12.55 -0.66
CA THR A 161 12.97 13.83 -1.38
C THR A 161 12.66 14.98 -0.43
N SER A 162 13.15 16.17 -0.74
CA SER A 162 12.85 17.41 -0.01
C SER A 162 11.68 18.20 -0.61
N SER A 163 11.20 17.84 -1.81
CA SER A 163 10.07 18.50 -2.47
C SER A 163 9.26 17.51 -3.32
N TYR A 164 8.13 17.95 -3.89
CA TYR A 164 7.24 17.06 -4.65
C TYR A 164 7.74 16.81 -6.08
N HIS A 165 8.79 16.00 -6.19
CA HIS A 165 9.34 15.50 -7.46
C HIS A 165 9.76 14.03 -7.31
N MET A 166 10.30 13.44 -8.37
CA MET A 166 10.84 12.08 -8.37
C MET A 166 11.79 11.88 -7.17
N PRO A 167 11.50 10.96 -6.25
CA PRO A 167 12.38 10.74 -5.12
C PRO A 167 13.75 10.20 -5.51
N ASP A 168 14.79 10.83 -4.97
CA ASP A 168 16.17 10.39 -5.12
C ASP A 168 16.40 9.09 -4.34
N LEU A 169 17.50 8.40 -4.67
CA LEU A 169 17.97 7.27 -3.88
C LEU A 169 18.32 7.74 -2.47
N TYR A 170 17.79 7.04 -1.45
CA TYR A 170 18.18 7.32 -0.08
C TYR A 170 19.64 6.87 0.14
N THR A 171 20.46 7.75 0.74
CA THR A 171 21.91 7.51 0.92
C THR A 171 22.30 7.17 2.36
N GLY A 172 21.33 7.09 3.28
CA GLY A 172 21.59 6.64 4.64
C GLY A 172 21.78 5.12 4.73
N ASP A 173 21.80 4.60 5.95
CA ASP A 173 22.17 3.23 6.28
C ASP A 173 20.99 2.27 6.48
N ALA A 174 19.79 2.68 6.06
CA ALA A 174 18.60 1.83 6.10
C ALA A 174 18.81 0.58 5.24
N LYS A 175 18.45 -0.59 5.80
CA LYS A 175 18.64 -1.88 5.15
C LYS A 175 17.35 -2.70 5.18
N LEU A 176 16.95 -3.20 4.02
CA LEU A 176 15.85 -4.13 3.86
C LEU A 176 16.39 -5.55 3.70
N THR A 177 15.85 -6.50 4.47
CA THR A 177 16.08 -7.95 4.29
C THR A 177 14.72 -8.61 4.12
N GLN A 178 14.50 -9.28 2.98
CA GLN A 178 13.24 -9.97 2.73
C GLN A 178 13.15 -11.25 3.58
N ILE A 179 11.97 -11.50 4.13
CA ILE A 179 11.65 -12.67 4.95
C ILE A 179 10.76 -13.62 4.14
N SER A 180 9.73 -13.08 3.49
CA SER A 180 8.79 -13.83 2.67
C SER A 180 8.22 -12.94 1.58
N THR A 181 7.99 -13.50 0.41
CA THR A 181 7.31 -12.84 -0.70
C THR A 181 6.22 -13.74 -1.26
N SER A 182 5.14 -13.14 -1.76
CA SER A 182 4.19 -13.84 -2.61
C SER A 182 3.75 -12.91 -3.73
N ILE A 183 3.51 -13.48 -4.90
CA ILE A 183 2.97 -12.74 -6.04
C ILE A 183 1.86 -13.60 -6.65
N ASN A 184 0.70 -13.00 -6.87
CA ASN A 184 -0.41 -13.62 -7.58
C ASN A 184 -0.96 -12.64 -8.64
N ALA A 185 -2.03 -13.05 -9.34
CA ALA A 185 -2.59 -12.29 -10.47
C ALA A 185 -3.10 -10.88 -10.12
N THR A 186 -3.34 -10.58 -8.84
CA THR A 186 -3.99 -9.34 -8.38
C THR A 186 -3.22 -8.63 -7.28
N HIS A 187 -2.30 -9.30 -6.61
CA HIS A 187 -1.58 -8.76 -5.45
C HIS A 187 -0.16 -9.31 -5.39
N TYR A 188 0.68 -8.54 -4.72
CA TYR A 188 1.98 -9.00 -4.24
C TYR A 188 2.13 -8.63 -2.77
N SER A 189 2.75 -9.52 -2.01
CA SER A 189 3.00 -9.32 -0.59
C SER A 189 4.47 -9.49 -0.25
N LEU A 190 4.96 -8.66 0.66
CA LEU A 190 6.34 -8.69 1.14
C LEU A 190 6.34 -8.61 2.67
N ILE A 191 6.97 -9.58 3.32
CA ILE A 191 7.40 -9.50 4.71
C ILE A 191 8.90 -9.22 4.72
N PHE A 192 9.34 -8.22 5.45
CA PHE A 192 10.73 -7.76 5.44
C PHE A 192 11.17 -7.21 6.78
N ARG A 193 12.44 -7.39 7.13
CA ARG A 193 13.09 -6.62 8.19
C ARG A 193 13.63 -5.32 7.62
N CYS A 194 13.34 -4.21 8.28
CA CYS A 194 13.83 -2.88 7.95
C CYS A 194 14.74 -2.38 9.07
N SER A 195 16.04 -2.62 8.97
CA SER A 195 17.04 -2.15 9.93
C SER A 195 17.39 -0.69 9.66
N ASN A 196 17.53 0.12 10.71
CA ASN A 196 17.85 1.55 10.65
C ASN A 196 16.87 2.36 9.77
N CYS A 197 15.58 2.04 9.87
CA CYS A 197 14.54 2.66 9.03
C CYS A 197 13.67 3.68 9.78
N LEU A 198 13.63 3.65 11.11
CA LEU A 198 12.79 4.56 11.90
C LEU A 198 13.51 5.85 12.29
N GLN A 199 14.79 5.97 11.93
CA GLN A 199 15.56 7.21 11.94
C GLN A 199 16.26 7.32 10.59
N TRP A 200 16.26 8.50 10.00
CA TRP A 200 16.83 8.71 8.68
C TRP A 200 17.62 10.01 8.59
N THR A 201 18.63 9.99 7.72
CA THR A 201 19.44 11.16 7.39
C THR A 201 19.73 11.16 5.89
N GLN A 202 19.43 12.28 5.24
CA GLN A 202 19.76 12.55 3.84
C GLN A 202 20.51 13.89 3.76
N GLY A 203 21.82 13.84 3.51
CA GLY A 203 22.65 15.04 3.56
C GLY A 203 22.62 15.68 4.96
N SER A 204 22.18 16.93 5.05
CA SER A 204 22.00 17.65 6.33
C SER A 204 20.61 17.50 6.95
N ALA A 205 19.66 16.88 6.26
CA ALA A 205 18.31 16.68 6.75
C ALA A 205 18.19 15.36 7.52
N SER A 206 17.53 15.39 8.68
CA SER A 206 17.25 14.20 9.48
C SER A 206 15.81 14.20 9.97
N GLY A 207 15.30 13.01 10.24
CA GLY A 207 13.97 12.81 10.81
C GLY A 207 13.84 11.42 11.43
N ASN A 208 12.74 11.19 12.13
CA ASN A 208 12.47 9.92 12.78
C ASN A 208 10.98 9.67 12.95
N ALA A 209 10.62 8.40 13.13
CA ALA A 209 9.35 7.94 13.64
C ALA A 209 9.53 7.46 15.08
N SER A 210 8.93 8.16 16.04
CA SER A 210 9.02 7.81 17.46
C SER A 210 7.95 6.80 17.88
N THR A 211 8.31 5.52 17.96
CA THR A 211 7.39 4.45 18.37
C THR A 211 6.96 4.58 19.83
N SER A 212 7.78 5.18 20.69
CA SER A 212 7.47 5.41 22.12
C SER A 212 6.27 6.33 22.35
N ASN A 213 5.84 7.08 21.33
CA ASN A 213 4.61 7.87 21.37
C ASN A 213 3.33 7.01 21.31
N GLY A 214 3.43 5.69 21.09
CA GLY A 214 2.27 4.81 20.93
C GLY A 214 1.55 4.97 19.60
N LEU A 215 2.10 5.77 18.68
CA LEU A 215 1.64 5.93 17.32
C LEU A 215 2.80 6.39 16.42
N VAL A 216 2.71 6.08 15.13
CA VAL A 216 3.61 6.61 14.10
C VAL A 216 2.80 7.21 12.95
N ASN A 217 3.20 8.38 12.45
CA ASN A 217 2.57 8.95 11.26
C ASN A 217 3.14 8.26 10.03
N LEU A 218 2.28 7.66 9.23
CA LEU A 218 2.66 6.92 8.04
C LEU A 218 1.93 7.48 6.82
N GLY A 219 2.59 7.41 5.67
CA GLY A 219 2.02 7.72 4.37
C GLY A 219 2.02 6.48 3.51
N TRP A 220 1.06 6.37 2.59
CA TRP A 220 1.05 5.33 1.57
C TRP A 220 0.72 5.93 0.22
N ALA A 221 1.16 5.24 -0.83
CA ALA A 221 0.82 5.54 -2.21
C ALA A 221 0.79 4.26 -3.03
N GLN A 222 -0.09 4.19 -4.03
CA GLN A 222 -0.07 3.15 -5.06
C GLN A 222 -0.16 3.78 -6.45
N SER A 223 0.36 3.07 -7.44
CA SER A 223 0.30 3.47 -8.85
C SER A 223 0.02 2.29 -9.76
N PHE A 224 -0.69 2.55 -10.87
CA PHE A 224 -0.99 1.55 -11.87
C PHE A 224 0.17 1.27 -12.83
N PRO A 225 0.89 2.28 -13.37
CA PRO A 225 2.07 2.03 -14.18
C PRO A 225 3.20 1.41 -13.35
N ALA A 226 3.89 0.42 -13.93
CA ALA A 226 5.13 -0.08 -13.37
C ALA A 226 6.24 1.00 -13.44
N PRO A 227 7.27 0.92 -12.59
CA PRO A 227 8.45 1.76 -12.73
C PRO A 227 9.12 1.55 -14.10
N GLY A 228 9.67 2.63 -14.67
CA GLY A 228 10.62 2.52 -15.78
C GLY A 228 11.98 2.01 -15.28
N ASN A 229 12.71 1.29 -16.13
CA ASN A 229 13.95 0.57 -15.77
C ASN A 229 13.80 -0.33 -14.51
N PRO A 230 12.75 -1.16 -14.43
CA PRO A 230 12.37 -1.83 -13.19
C PRO A 230 13.43 -2.83 -12.67
N GLY A 231 14.27 -3.40 -13.55
CA GLY A 231 15.36 -4.29 -13.15
C GLY A 231 16.54 -3.61 -12.43
N SER A 232 16.54 -2.27 -12.28
CA SER A 232 17.57 -1.53 -11.56
C SER A 232 16.96 -0.63 -10.49
N PRO A 233 16.69 -1.15 -9.27
CA PRO A 233 16.03 -0.41 -8.19
C PRO A 233 16.67 0.93 -7.85
N SER A 234 17.99 1.08 -8.05
CA SER A 234 18.72 2.34 -7.83
C SER A 234 18.47 3.39 -8.91
N ASN A 235 18.06 2.99 -10.12
CA ASN A 235 17.89 3.87 -11.28
C ASN A 235 16.52 3.68 -11.97
N ILE A 236 15.47 3.49 -11.18
CA ILE A 236 14.08 3.48 -11.70
C ILE A 236 13.59 4.89 -11.99
N SER A 237 12.60 5.01 -12.87
CA SER A 237 11.73 6.18 -12.99
C SER A 237 10.32 5.84 -12.54
N LEU A 238 9.64 6.78 -11.88
CA LEU A 238 8.26 6.61 -11.42
C LEU A 238 7.34 7.62 -12.10
N HIS A 239 6.18 7.12 -12.52
CA HIS A 239 5.02 7.98 -12.73
C HIS A 239 4.47 8.44 -11.39
N TYR A 240 3.75 9.55 -11.38
CA TYR A 240 3.01 10.00 -10.18
C TYR A 240 2.03 8.92 -9.73
N HIS A 241 1.89 8.72 -8.42
CA HIS A 241 0.95 7.73 -7.88
C HIS A 241 -0.50 8.07 -8.26
N ASP A 242 -1.12 7.18 -9.03
CA ASP A 242 -2.44 7.37 -9.64
C ASP A 242 -3.46 6.31 -9.19
N ASN A 243 -3.11 5.48 -8.19
CA ASN A 243 -4.00 4.53 -7.52
C ASN A 243 -4.20 4.89 -6.03
N GLY A 244 -4.26 6.18 -5.72
CA GLY A 244 -4.52 6.69 -4.38
C GLY A 244 -3.26 6.84 -3.51
N HIS A 245 -3.39 7.73 -2.53
CA HIS A 245 -2.38 8.02 -1.52
C HIS A 245 -3.04 8.71 -0.33
N ASN A 246 -2.49 8.55 0.88
CA ASN A 246 -2.91 9.32 2.05
C ASN A 246 -1.87 9.25 3.17
N ILE A 247 -2.10 10.01 4.24
CA ILE A 247 -1.37 9.96 5.50
C ILE A 247 -2.35 9.49 6.59
N TRP A 248 -1.87 8.69 7.52
CA TRP A 248 -2.63 8.32 8.72
C TRP A 248 -1.75 8.27 9.96
N ALA A 249 -2.37 8.49 11.11
CA ALA A 249 -1.75 8.27 12.41
C ALA A 249 -1.96 6.81 12.82
N ALA A 250 -0.93 5.99 12.66
CA ALA A 250 -0.95 4.56 12.90
C ALA A 250 -0.71 4.28 14.40
N THR A 251 -1.79 4.07 15.17
CA THR A 251 -1.65 3.73 16.60
C THR A 251 -1.07 2.33 16.77
N LEU A 252 -0.14 2.17 17.71
CA LEU A 252 0.57 0.93 17.98
C LEU A 252 -0.07 0.25 19.18
N LYS A 253 -0.43 -1.02 19.04
CA LYS A 253 -1.07 -1.83 20.06
C LYS A 253 -0.41 -3.20 20.21
N ASN A 254 -0.42 -4.02 19.16
CA ASN A 254 0.13 -5.38 19.17
C ASN A 254 1.48 -5.48 18.45
N ALA A 255 1.96 -4.39 17.82
CA ALA A 255 3.25 -4.36 17.13
C ALA A 255 4.42 -4.72 18.05
N PRO A 256 4.59 -4.15 19.27
CA PRO A 256 5.66 -4.56 20.17
C PRO A 256 5.45 -5.99 20.64
N ASN A 257 6.38 -6.88 20.31
CA ASN A 257 6.21 -8.31 20.56
C ASN A 257 7.47 -8.95 21.18
N PRO A 258 7.35 -9.71 22.29
CA PRO A 258 8.48 -10.44 22.87
C PRO A 258 9.19 -11.40 21.90
N SER A 259 8.44 -11.97 20.94
CA SER A 259 8.98 -12.89 19.94
C SER A 259 9.77 -12.20 18.83
N TYR A 260 9.82 -10.86 18.80
CA TYR A 260 10.51 -10.09 17.75
C TYR A 260 11.98 -10.51 17.60
N THR A 261 12.69 -10.71 18.71
CA THR A 261 14.10 -11.11 18.67
C THR A 261 14.32 -12.50 18.07
N ASP A 262 13.34 -13.40 18.19
CA ASP A 262 13.42 -14.73 17.60
C ASP A 262 13.12 -14.68 16.10
N TRP A 263 12.14 -13.86 15.68
CA TRP A 263 11.83 -13.64 14.27
C TRP A 263 13.02 -13.08 13.48
N ILE A 264 13.74 -12.08 14.02
CA ILE A 264 14.91 -11.51 13.33
C ILE A 264 16.10 -12.48 13.28
N LYS A 265 16.26 -13.38 14.27
CA LYS A 265 17.30 -14.42 14.26
C LYS A 265 17.01 -15.47 13.20
N ALA A 266 15.76 -15.94 13.12
CA ALA A 266 15.32 -16.89 12.10
C ALA A 266 15.54 -16.34 10.69
N THR A 267 15.27 -15.04 10.50
CA THR A 267 15.54 -14.32 9.25
C THR A 267 17.03 -14.31 8.87
N ALA A 268 17.94 -14.19 9.85
CA ALA A 268 19.38 -14.19 9.59
C ALA A 268 19.93 -15.57 9.19
N THR A 269 19.24 -16.65 9.54
CA THR A 269 19.63 -18.04 9.24
C THR A 269 18.97 -18.63 7.99
N GLY A 270 17.95 -17.98 7.42
CA GLY A 270 17.24 -18.40 6.22
C GLY A 270 17.87 -17.88 4.94
N SER A 271 18.01 -18.75 3.93
CA SER A 271 18.60 -18.46 2.63
C SER A 271 17.84 -17.36 1.89
N SER A 272 18.49 -16.20 1.72
CA SER A 272 18.02 -15.12 0.85
C SER A 272 17.79 -15.63 -0.57
N THR A 273 16.56 -15.55 -1.08
CA THR A 273 16.35 -15.43 -2.52
C THR A 273 16.89 -14.06 -2.93
N LYS A 274 18.12 -14.08 -3.47
CA LYS A 274 18.79 -13.06 -4.28
C LYS A 274 18.40 -11.60 -3.97
N ALA A 275 18.95 -11.04 -2.90
CA ALA A 275 19.14 -9.60 -2.84
C ALA A 275 20.05 -9.17 -4.01
N GLY A 276 19.54 -8.32 -4.91
CA GLY A 276 20.38 -7.64 -5.89
C GLY A 276 21.49 -6.85 -5.17
N PRO A 277 22.73 -6.82 -5.69
CA PRO A 277 23.86 -6.25 -4.98
C PRO A 277 23.66 -4.74 -4.78
N THR A 278 23.65 -4.30 -3.52
CA THR A 278 23.88 -2.89 -3.16
C THR A 278 25.32 -2.55 -3.55
N ALA A 279 25.49 -1.81 -4.65
CA ALA A 279 26.80 -1.32 -5.06
C ALA A 279 27.26 -0.18 -4.13
N ALA A 280 28.42 -0.37 -3.49
CA ALA A 280 29.15 0.70 -2.82
C ALA A 280 29.69 1.71 -3.86
N PRO A 281 29.80 3.02 -3.52
CA PRO A 281 30.32 3.99 -4.48
C PRO A 281 31.83 3.84 -4.60
N THR A 282 32.31 3.43 -5.78
CA THR A 282 33.72 3.58 -6.16
C THR A 282 33.97 5.00 -6.66
N THR A 283 34.69 5.80 -5.87
CA THR A 283 35.32 7.05 -6.30
C THR A 283 36.51 6.74 -7.19
N SER A 284 36.34 6.84 -8.51
CA SER A 284 37.46 6.85 -9.46
C SER A 284 37.82 8.29 -9.82
N VAL A 285 38.95 8.76 -9.30
CA VAL A 285 39.62 10.00 -9.72
C VAL A 285 40.19 9.77 -11.14
N PRO A 286 39.98 10.68 -12.12
CA PRO A 286 40.60 10.54 -13.44
C PRO A 286 42.11 10.83 -13.37
N ALA A 287 42.94 9.85 -13.77
CA ALA A 287 44.36 10.07 -14.01
C ALA A 287 44.57 10.68 -15.40
N GLY A 288 45.32 11.78 -15.46
CA GLY A 288 45.60 12.54 -16.68
C GLY A 288 46.43 11.77 -17.70
N THR A 289 46.08 11.96 -18.97
CA THR A 289 46.73 11.36 -20.13
C THR A 289 48.03 12.09 -20.47
N THR A 290 49.16 11.40 -20.48
CA THR A 290 50.39 11.83 -21.18
C THR A 290 50.61 10.93 -22.39
N THR A 291 50.53 11.52 -23.57
CA THR A 291 50.82 10.88 -24.86
C THR A 291 52.32 10.82 -25.11
N PRO A 292 52.84 9.71 -25.66
CA PRO A 292 53.92 9.86 -26.63
C PRO A 292 53.78 8.98 -27.89
N LYS A 293 53.91 9.67 -29.03
CA LYS A 293 54.28 9.28 -30.40
C LYS A 293 53.30 8.46 -31.24
#